data_AF-A0A967I344-F1
#
_entry.id   AF-A0A967I344-F1
#
_cell.length_a   1.000
_cell.length_b   1.000
_cell.length_c   1.000
_cell.angle_alpha   90.00
_cell.angle_beta   90.00
_cell.angle_gamma   90.00
#
_symmetry.space_group_name_H-M   'P 1'
#
loop_
_entity.id
_entity.type
_entity.pdbx_description
1 polymer ?
#
loop_
_entity_poly.entity_id
_entity_poly.type
_entity_poly.pdbx_seq_one_letter_code
_entity_poly.pdbx_strand_id
1 'polypeptide(L)'
;MNAELFTQADLEQMEKMGITEHEAKRQLAILEKGQRWTALERPCTPGDGIAVLDPEDQERFISRWQEGADKGRLSAFLPASGAATRMFAFLQRIQNQVARVTLDETADQFGQSSDDYREFRVFVESLEEFAFFEPLAE
;
A
#
# COMPACT_ATOMS: atom_id res chain seq x y z
N MET A 1 -6.77 -37.27 -14.77
CA MET A 1 -6.77 -37.03 -13.32
C MET A 1 -7.89 -36.06 -13.04
N ASN A 2 -9.06 -36.56 -12.66
CA ASN A 2 -10.22 -35.74 -12.30
C ASN A 2 -10.39 -35.84 -10.78
N ALA A 3 -10.02 -34.77 -10.09
CA ALA A 3 -10.57 -34.40 -8.79
C ALA A 3 -11.00 -32.95 -8.97
N GLU A 4 -12.18 -32.58 -8.45
CA GLU A 4 -12.66 -31.19 -8.51
C GLU A 4 -11.56 -30.26 -7.97
N LEU A 5 -11.19 -29.26 -8.78
CA LEU A 5 -10.07 -28.35 -8.51
C LEU A 5 -10.30 -27.49 -7.25
N PHE A 6 -11.56 -27.35 -6.85
CA PHE A 6 -12.00 -26.58 -5.70
C PHE A 6 -12.91 -27.43 -4.84
N THR A 7 -12.75 -27.33 -3.53
CA THR A 7 -13.69 -27.88 -2.56
C THR A 7 -14.90 -26.94 -2.40
N GLN A 8 -15.96 -27.43 -1.77
CA GLN A 8 -17.13 -26.61 -1.43
C GLN A 8 -16.75 -25.39 -0.56
N ALA A 9 -15.81 -25.57 0.38
CA ALA A 9 -15.33 -24.48 1.22
C ALA A 9 -14.60 -23.39 0.41
N ASP A 10 -13.83 -23.80 -0.61
CA ASP A 10 -13.14 -22.86 -1.51
C ASP A 10 -14.15 -22.03 -2.31
N LEU A 11 -15.21 -22.67 -2.83
CA LEU A 11 -16.27 -22.00 -3.58
C LEU A 11 -17.00 -20.94 -2.73
N GLU A 12 -17.35 -21.29 -1.48
CA GLU A 12 -17.99 -20.36 -0.53
C GLU A 12 -17.09 -19.19 -0.16
N GLN A 13 -15.78 -19.43 0.00
CA GLN A 13 -14.83 -18.36 0.27
C GLN A 13 -14.68 -17.42 -0.94
N MET A 14 -14.53 -17.99 -2.14
CA MET A 14 -14.41 -17.21 -3.38
C MET A 14 -15.65 -16.35 -3.62
N GLU A 15 -16.85 -16.88 -3.36
CA GLU A 15 -18.10 -16.10 -3.45
C GLU A 15 -18.11 -14.89 -2.50
N LYS A 16 -17.68 -15.06 -1.24
CA LYS A 16 -17.55 -13.94 -0.28
C LYS A 16 -16.55 -12.88 -0.73
N MET A 17 -15.52 -13.29 -1.48
CA MET A 17 -14.52 -12.38 -2.03
C MET A 17 -14.94 -11.76 -3.38
N GLY A 18 -16.09 -12.15 -3.93
CA GLY A 18 -16.55 -11.72 -5.25
C GLY A 18 -15.77 -12.33 -6.42
N ILE A 19 -15.11 -13.48 -6.19
CA ILE A 19 -14.33 -14.21 -7.19
C ILE A 19 -15.19 -15.32 -7.77
N THR A 20 -15.41 -15.31 -9.08
CA THR A 20 -16.12 -16.42 -9.75
C THR A 20 -15.20 -17.61 -9.95
N GLU A 21 -15.78 -18.83 -10.04
CA GLU A 21 -14.99 -20.03 -10.35
C GLU A 21 -14.20 -19.89 -11.67
N HIS A 22 -14.78 -19.21 -12.67
CA HIS A 22 -14.10 -18.90 -13.92
C HIS A 22 -12.87 -18.01 -13.72
N GLU A 23 -13.01 -16.96 -12.92
CA GLU A 23 -11.90 -16.07 -12.55
C GLU A 23 -10.79 -16.84 -11.83
N ALA A 24 -11.15 -17.68 -10.85
CA ALA A 24 -10.22 -18.50 -10.11
C ALA A 24 -9.45 -19.47 -11.02
N LYS A 25 -10.13 -20.15 -11.95
CA LYS A 25 -9.48 -21.01 -12.96
C LYS A 25 -8.54 -20.23 -13.87
N ARG A 26 -8.91 -19.00 -14.26
CA ARG A 26 -8.04 -18.14 -15.07
C ARG A 26 -6.75 -17.79 -14.31
N GLN A 27 -6.87 -17.42 -13.04
CA GLN A 27 -5.72 -17.10 -12.19
C GLN A 27 -4.82 -18.30 -11.97
N LEU A 28 -5.38 -19.48 -11.69
CA LEU A 28 -4.62 -20.73 -11.59
C LEU A 28 -3.89 -21.05 -12.89
N ALA A 29 -4.54 -20.89 -14.05
CA ALA A 29 -3.87 -21.11 -15.33
C ALA A 29 -2.71 -20.14 -15.57
N ILE A 30 -2.72 -18.93 -14.99
CA ILE A 30 -1.58 -18.00 -15.02
C ILE A 30 -0.45 -18.52 -14.13
N LEU A 31 -0.77 -19.00 -12.92
CA LEU A 31 0.21 -19.56 -11.99
C LEU A 31 0.87 -20.83 -12.55
N GLU A 32 0.09 -21.73 -13.14
CA GLU A 32 0.59 -22.96 -13.78
C GLU A 32 1.47 -22.68 -15.00
N LYS A 33 1.08 -21.71 -15.84
CA LYS A 33 1.90 -21.28 -16.99
C LYS A 33 3.18 -20.56 -16.55
N GLY A 34 3.23 -20.08 -15.31
CA GLY A 34 4.32 -19.29 -14.77
C GLY A 34 4.35 -17.86 -15.33
N GLN A 35 5.25 -17.05 -14.77
CA GLN A 35 5.46 -15.69 -15.23
C GLN A 35 6.09 -15.73 -16.63
N ARG A 36 5.54 -14.96 -17.57
CA ARG A 36 6.28 -14.68 -18.81
C ARG A 36 7.46 -13.79 -18.46
N TRP A 37 8.66 -14.29 -18.70
CA TRP A 37 9.86 -13.48 -18.61
C TRP A 37 9.79 -12.38 -19.67
N THR A 38 9.75 -11.14 -19.23
CA THR A 38 9.94 -10.00 -20.14
C THR A 38 11.40 -9.97 -20.51
N ALA A 39 11.71 -10.06 -21.79
CA ALA A 39 13.06 -9.82 -22.28
C ALA A 39 13.41 -8.36 -21.98
N LEU A 40 14.36 -8.15 -21.06
CA LEU A 40 14.90 -6.83 -20.80
C LEU A 40 15.75 -6.43 -22.00
N GLU A 41 15.40 -5.32 -22.65
CA GLU A 41 16.19 -4.80 -23.76
C GLU A 41 17.48 -4.18 -23.25
N ARG A 42 17.36 -3.19 -22.34
CA ARG A 42 18.45 -2.44 -21.68
C ARG A 42 17.87 -1.49 -20.62
N PRO A 43 18.67 -0.98 -19.67
CA PRO A 43 18.17 -0.01 -18.69
C PRO A 43 17.74 1.31 -19.34
N CYS A 44 16.73 1.97 -18.77
CA CYS A 44 16.37 3.34 -19.13
C CYS A 44 17.47 4.32 -18.70
N THR A 45 17.68 5.37 -19.49
CA THR A 45 18.63 6.45 -19.20
C THR A 45 17.94 7.82 -19.36
N PRO A 46 18.54 8.91 -18.85
CA PRO A 46 18.09 10.26 -19.18
C PRO A 46 17.90 10.46 -20.68
N GLY A 47 16.70 10.84 -21.11
CA GLY A 47 16.34 11.00 -22.53
C GLY A 47 15.89 9.70 -23.22
N ASP A 48 15.83 8.59 -22.48
CA ASP A 48 15.52 7.25 -22.99
C ASP A 48 14.77 6.44 -21.92
N GLY A 49 13.46 6.67 -21.85
CA GLY A 49 12.60 6.10 -20.81
C GLY A 49 12.65 6.84 -19.46
N ILE A 50 13.63 7.72 -19.22
CA ILE A 50 13.65 8.65 -18.07
C ILE A 50 13.58 10.10 -18.60
N ALA A 51 12.47 10.78 -18.31
CA ALA A 51 12.34 12.21 -18.58
C ALA A 51 13.13 13.02 -17.54
N VAL A 52 13.94 13.97 -18.00
CA VAL A 52 14.65 14.92 -17.14
C VAL A 52 13.99 16.28 -17.30
N LEU A 53 13.51 16.83 -16.18
CA LEU A 53 12.82 18.12 -16.17
C LEU A 53 13.84 19.24 -16.13
N ASP A 54 13.71 20.21 -17.04
CA ASP A 54 14.49 21.44 -16.99
C ASP A 54 13.99 22.38 -15.87
N PRO A 55 14.75 23.44 -15.52
CA PRO A 55 14.35 24.33 -14.44
C PRO A 55 12.98 24.99 -14.64
N GLU A 56 12.60 25.30 -15.87
CA GLU A 56 11.31 25.96 -16.18
C GLU A 56 10.14 24.98 -15.94
N ASP A 57 10.28 23.73 -16.39
CA ASP A 57 9.33 22.67 -16.13
C ASP A 57 9.21 22.37 -14.63
N GLN A 58 10.33 22.35 -13.90
CA GLN A 58 10.32 22.16 -12.45
C GLN A 58 9.52 23.25 -11.74
N GLU A 59 9.80 24.53 -12.03
CA GLU A 59 9.04 25.65 -11.46
C GLU A 59 7.56 25.57 -11.82
N ARG A 60 7.26 25.27 -13.08
CA ARG A 60 5.87 25.10 -13.55
C ARG A 60 5.12 24.02 -12.78
N PHE A 61 5.75 22.86 -12.53
CA PHE A 61 5.12 21.78 -11.78
C PHE A 61 4.97 22.09 -10.30
N ILE A 62 5.95 22.78 -9.69
CA ILE A 62 5.86 23.26 -8.31
C ILE A 62 4.67 24.21 -8.17
N SER A 63 4.52 25.21 -9.05
CA SER A 63 3.39 26.14 -9.01
C SER A 63 2.04 25.43 -9.17
N ARG A 64 1.95 24.43 -10.06
CA ARG A 64 0.72 23.62 -10.21
C ARG A 64 0.39 22.80 -8.96
N TRP A 65 1.41 22.25 -8.31
CA TRP A 65 1.24 21.53 -7.06
C TRP A 65 0.71 22.46 -5.96
N GLN A 66 1.30 23.66 -5.82
CA GLN A 66 0.86 24.68 -4.86
C GLN A 66 -0.60 25.10 -5.10
N GLU A 67 -0.98 25.37 -6.35
CA GLU A 67 -2.37 25.72 -6.70
C GLU A 67 -3.35 24.60 -6.30
N GLY A 68 -2.95 23.34 -6.48
CA GLY A 68 -3.72 22.18 -6.04
C GLY A 68 -3.84 22.09 -4.52
N ALA A 69 -2.74 22.36 -3.81
CA ALA A 69 -2.68 22.39 -2.35
C ALA A 69 -3.61 23.46 -1.77
N ASP A 70 -3.53 24.70 -2.27
CA ASP A 70 -4.34 25.84 -1.83
C ASP A 70 -5.83 25.60 -2.05
N LYS A 71 -6.18 24.83 -3.09
CA LYS A 71 -7.56 24.40 -3.39
C LYS A 71 -8.02 23.20 -2.57
N GLY A 72 -7.21 22.71 -1.62
CA GLY A 72 -7.51 21.56 -0.79
C GLY A 72 -7.58 20.23 -1.56
N ARG A 73 -6.95 20.15 -2.75
CA ARG A 73 -6.95 18.93 -3.58
C ARG A 73 -5.96 17.88 -3.09
N LEU A 74 -5.08 18.24 -2.16
CA LEU A 74 -4.12 17.33 -1.53
C LEU A 74 -4.71 16.85 -0.22
N SER A 75 -5.12 15.58 -0.19
CA SER A 75 -5.80 14.99 0.98
C SER A 75 -4.94 13.98 1.73
N ALA A 76 -3.97 13.35 1.05
CA ALA A 76 -3.05 12.40 1.65
C ALA A 76 -1.78 12.26 0.80
N PHE A 77 -0.64 12.06 1.47
CA PHE A 77 0.59 11.67 0.81
C PHE A 77 0.63 10.14 0.69
N LEU A 78 0.41 9.64 -0.54
CA LEU A 78 0.49 8.21 -0.84
C LEU A 78 1.81 7.92 -1.56
N PRO A 79 2.77 7.25 -0.91
CA PRO A 79 3.99 6.82 -1.59
C PRO A 79 3.67 5.91 -2.78
N ALA A 80 4.37 6.11 -3.90
CA ALA A 80 4.12 5.44 -5.18
C ALA A 80 4.51 3.94 -5.22
N SER A 81 4.52 3.26 -4.08
CA SER A 81 4.76 1.82 -4.01
C SER A 81 3.79 1.18 -3.01
N GLY A 82 3.13 0.08 -3.42
CA GLY A 82 2.26 -0.69 -2.52
C GLY A 82 3.01 -1.28 -1.31
N ALA A 83 4.34 -1.20 -1.28
CA ALA A 83 5.16 -1.57 -0.12
C ALA A 83 4.87 -0.68 1.09
N ALA A 84 4.81 0.64 0.89
CA ALA A 84 4.54 1.57 1.98
C ALA A 84 3.08 1.50 2.44
N THR A 85 2.12 1.28 1.53
CA THR A 85 0.73 0.98 1.91
C THR A 85 0.64 -0.26 2.78
N ARG A 86 1.37 -1.34 2.45
CA ARG A 86 1.42 -2.55 3.28
C ARG A 86 2.11 -2.30 4.63
N MET A 87 3.22 -1.55 4.62
CA MET A 87 4.02 -1.24 5.81
C MET A 87 3.23 -0.45 6.85
N PHE A 88 2.33 0.44 6.42
CA PHE A 88 1.55 1.31 7.32
C PHE A 88 0.05 0.98 7.34
N ALA A 89 -0.35 -0.21 6.89
CA ALA A 89 -1.75 -0.59 6.83
C ALA A 89 -2.44 -0.60 8.20
N PHE A 90 -1.71 -1.00 9.26
CA PHE A 90 -2.23 -1.00 10.63
C PHE A 90 -2.51 0.43 11.14
N LEU A 91 -1.65 1.41 10.82
CA LEU A 91 -1.87 2.82 11.18
C LEU A 91 -3.17 3.36 10.58
N GLN A 92 -3.44 3.04 9.31
CA GLN A 92 -4.69 3.45 8.65
C GLN A 92 -5.91 2.78 9.28
N ARG A 93 -5.83 1.49 9.62
CA ARG A 93 -6.94 0.79 10.31
C ARG A 93 -7.23 1.42 11.67
N ILE A 94 -6.20 1.74 12.44
CA ILE A 94 -6.33 2.39 13.75
C ILE A 94 -6.93 3.79 13.61
N GLN A 95 -6.34 4.63 12.76
CA GLN A 95 -6.80 6.01 12.53
C GLN A 95 -8.29 6.09 12.17
N ASN A 96 -8.81 5.11 11.43
CA ASN A 96 -10.21 5.07 11.01
C ASN A 96 -11.19 4.58 12.09
N GLN A 97 -10.70 4.04 13.21
CA GLN A 97 -11.52 3.41 14.24
C GLN A 97 -11.38 4.04 15.63
N VAL A 98 -10.39 4.90 15.85
CA VAL A 98 -10.23 5.66 17.09
C VAL A 98 -10.38 7.16 16.84
N ALA A 99 -10.99 7.86 17.81
CA ALA A 99 -11.15 9.31 17.73
C ALA A 99 -9.81 10.04 17.91
N ARG A 100 -8.92 9.50 18.77
CA ARG A 100 -7.57 9.99 18.94
C ARG A 100 -6.60 8.82 18.99
N VAL A 101 -5.53 8.92 18.20
CA VAL A 101 -4.51 7.88 18.13
C VAL A 101 -3.57 8.00 19.33
N THR A 102 -3.86 7.26 20.39
CA THR A 102 -2.98 7.09 21.58
C THR A 102 -2.80 5.61 21.89
N LEU A 103 -1.76 5.26 22.66
CA LEU A 103 -1.55 3.87 23.09
C LEU A 103 -2.75 3.36 23.90
N ASP A 104 -3.27 4.17 24.82
CA ASP A 104 -4.39 3.78 25.68
C ASP A 104 -5.69 3.60 24.88
N GLU A 105 -6.08 4.58 24.06
CA GLU A 105 -7.33 4.48 23.26
C GLU A 105 -7.26 3.35 22.23
N THR A 106 -6.08 3.09 21.66
CA THR A 106 -5.89 1.97 20.72
C THR A 106 -5.94 0.63 21.46
N ALA A 107 -5.36 0.54 22.66
CA ALA A 107 -5.43 -0.66 23.49
C ALA A 107 -6.86 -1.00 23.91
N ASP A 108 -7.65 0.02 24.27
CA ASP A 108 -9.04 -0.13 24.68
C ASP A 108 -9.93 -0.60 23.51
N GLN A 109 -9.70 -0.05 22.31
CA GLN A 109 -10.50 -0.37 21.14
C GLN A 109 -10.15 -1.72 20.50
N PHE A 110 -8.86 -2.05 20.35
CA PHE A 110 -8.42 -3.25 19.63
C PHE A 110 -8.06 -4.42 20.56
N GLY A 111 -7.79 -4.14 21.83
CA GLY A 111 -7.31 -5.11 22.80
C GLY A 111 -5.79 -5.33 22.72
N GLN A 112 -5.17 -5.48 23.90
CA GLN A 112 -3.71 -5.64 24.09
C GLN A 112 -3.10 -6.86 23.36
N SER A 113 -3.92 -7.86 23.04
CA SER A 113 -3.47 -9.07 22.33
C SER A 113 -3.69 -9.02 20.82
N SER A 114 -4.31 -7.96 20.29
CA SER A 114 -4.50 -7.83 18.84
C SER A 114 -3.19 -7.59 18.12
N ASP A 115 -3.08 -8.10 16.89
CA ASP A 115 -1.91 -7.89 16.05
C ASP A 115 -1.75 -6.41 15.67
N ASP A 116 -2.86 -5.72 15.36
CA ASP A 116 -2.87 -4.28 15.06
C ASP A 116 -2.30 -3.45 16.23
N TYR A 117 -2.70 -3.73 17.47
CA TYR A 117 -2.17 -3.02 18.63
C TYR A 117 -0.68 -3.34 18.88
N ARG A 118 -0.26 -4.60 18.67
CA ARG A 118 1.15 -4.97 18.83
C ARG A 118 2.04 -4.26 17.81
N GLU A 119 1.63 -4.24 16.54
CA GLU A 119 2.32 -3.50 15.48
C GLU A 119 2.38 -2.01 15.79
N PHE A 120 1.27 -1.43 16.26
CA PHE A 120 1.20 -0.04 16.65
C PHE A 120 2.11 0.30 17.83
N ARG A 121 2.12 -0.53 18.87
CA ARG A 121 2.98 -0.32 20.03
C ARG A 121 4.44 -0.33 19.64
N VAL A 122 4.87 -1.32 18.86
CA VAL A 122 6.25 -1.40 18.34
C VAL A 122 6.58 -0.18 17.48
N PHE A 123 5.68 0.25 16.61
CA PHE A 123 5.88 1.43 15.78
C PHE A 123 6.10 2.70 16.61
N VAL A 124 5.30 2.91 17.66
CA VAL A 124 5.43 4.07 18.55
C VAL A 124 6.72 3.99 19.38
N GLU A 125 7.06 2.81 19.92
CA GLU A 125 8.27 2.59 20.72
C GLU A 125 9.56 2.78 19.90
N SER A 126 9.54 2.39 18.61
CA SER A 126 10.66 2.53 17.68
C SER A 126 10.58 3.81 16.83
N LEU A 127 9.69 4.75 17.16
CA LEU A 127 9.43 5.90 16.30
C LEU A 127 10.70 6.72 16.02
N GLU A 128 11.59 6.85 17.01
CA GLU A 128 12.85 7.58 16.91
C GLU A 128 13.88 6.92 15.98
N GLU A 129 13.73 5.62 15.70
CA GLU A 129 14.65 4.86 14.85
C GLU A 129 14.35 5.03 13.35
N PHE A 130 13.19 5.59 13.01
CA PHE A 130 12.82 5.79 11.62
C PHE A 130 13.60 6.95 10.99
N ALA A 131 14.05 6.75 9.75
CA ALA A 131 14.77 7.78 8.97
C ALA A 131 13.97 9.08 8.75
N PHE A 132 12.66 9.05 8.98
CA PHE A 132 11.77 10.20 8.88
C PHE A 132 11.43 10.83 10.23
N PHE A 133 11.99 10.36 11.35
CA PHE A 133 11.67 10.89 12.68
C PHE A 133 12.08 12.35 12.85
N GLU A 134 13.34 12.69 12.56
CA GLU A 134 13.83 14.06 12.68
C GLU A 134 13.01 15.05 11.81
N PRO A 135 12.73 14.77 10.52
CA PRO A 135 11.85 15.64 9.72
C PRO A 135 10.40 15.79 10.22
N LEU A 136 9.89 14.87 11.05
CA LEU A 136 8.55 14.96 11.64
C LEU A 136 8.52 15.80 12.93
N ALA A 137 9.67 16.03 13.56
CA ALA A 137 9.80 16.77 14.81
C ALA A 137 9.97 18.29 14.60
N GLU A 138 10.17 18.72 13.35
CA GLU A 138 10.22 20.13 12.91
C GLU A 138 8.82 20.71 12.67
#